data_AF-A0A444ZYK1-F1
#
_entry.id   AF-A0A444ZYK1-F1
#
_cell.length_a   1.000
_cell.length_b   1.000
_cell.length_c   1.000
_cell.angle_alpha   90.00
_cell.angle_beta   90.00
_cell.angle_gamma   90.00
#
_symmetry.space_group_name_H-M   'P 1'
#
loop_
_entity.id
_entity.type
_entity.pdbx_description
1 polymer ?
#
loop_
_entity_poly.entity_id
_entity_poly.type
_entity_poly.pdbx_seq_one_letter_code
_entity_poly.pdbx_strand_id
1 'polypeptide(L)'
;MVDALGLSDNQWVSDLYSRRRMWATAHIRGNLFGGFRTTSRCEGLHSMLGKFVQSRHNLRDFVEQFMRCISQMRSREVHSDLLSVVGEPVLQSPFHDLERSAAKKLTRAIFFNFRPMLFRACTLKLMREWEVSHYADNNSFKCSCLRMESLGIPCDHIVAVLVHLEMTDIPDSLVLDRWSKSVGIQ
;
A
#
# COMPACT_ATOMS: atom_id res chain seq x y z
N MET A 1 0.75 23.89 -19.79
CA MET A 1 -0.30 22.93 -20.21
C MET A 1 -1.65 23.62 -20.34
N VAL A 2 -2.16 24.27 -19.29
CA VAL A 2 -3.41 25.06 -19.37
C VAL A 2 -3.26 26.23 -20.35
N ASP A 3 -2.16 26.99 -20.27
CA ASP A 3 -1.90 28.12 -21.18
C ASP A 3 -1.65 27.67 -22.62
N ALA A 4 -0.97 26.53 -22.79
CA ALA A 4 -0.72 25.94 -24.11
C ALA A 4 -2.01 25.48 -24.82
N LEU A 5 -3.10 25.30 -24.08
CA LEU A 5 -4.42 24.93 -24.61
C LEU A 5 -5.37 26.14 -24.69
N GLY A 6 -4.92 27.35 -24.34
CA GLY A 6 -5.76 28.55 -24.32
C GLY A 6 -6.90 28.50 -23.30
N LEU A 7 -6.76 27.70 -22.24
CA LEU A 7 -7.82 27.48 -21.23
C LEU A 7 -7.60 28.30 -19.94
N SER A 8 -6.66 29.25 -19.95
CA SER A 8 -6.27 30.05 -18.79
C SER A 8 -7.43 30.85 -18.19
N ASP A 9 -8.34 31.32 -19.03
CA ASP A 9 -9.47 32.18 -18.63
C ASP A 9 -10.63 31.39 -18.01
N ASN A 10 -10.61 30.05 -18.10
CA ASN A 10 -11.63 29.21 -17.49
C ASN A 10 -11.27 28.93 -16.03
N GLN A 11 -11.96 29.62 -15.11
CA GLN A 11 -11.74 29.49 -13.67
C GLN A 11 -11.82 28.04 -13.17
N TRP A 12 -12.76 27.25 -13.69
CA TRP A 12 -12.90 25.84 -13.29
C TRP A 12 -11.70 24.99 -13.73
N VAL A 13 -11.17 25.22 -14.94
CA VAL A 13 -9.97 24.52 -15.44
C VAL A 13 -8.74 24.92 -14.62
N SER A 14 -8.59 26.21 -14.34
CA SER A 14 -7.50 26.73 -13.50
C SER A 14 -7.56 26.17 -12.07
N ASP A 15 -8.74 26.12 -11.46
CA ASP A 15 -8.94 25.55 -10.12
C ASP A 15 -8.72 24.02 -10.09
N LEU A 16 -9.16 23.30 -11.13
CA LEU A 16 -8.93 21.86 -11.23
C LEU A 16 -7.44 21.54 -11.44
N TYR A 17 -6.76 22.34 -12.27
CA TYR A 17 -5.34 22.17 -12.58
C TYR A 17 -4.46 22.57 -11.39
N SER A 18 -4.81 23.60 -10.61
CA SER A 18 -4.09 23.94 -9.38
C SER A 18 -4.08 22.77 -8.39
N ARG A 19 -5.18 22.00 -8.35
CA ARG A 19 -5.38 20.81 -7.51
C ARG A 19 -4.86 19.50 -8.10
N ARG A 20 -4.20 19.52 -9.27
CA ARG A 20 -3.73 18.32 -10.00
C ARG A 20 -2.90 17.33 -9.17
N ARG A 21 -2.15 17.83 -8.19
CA ARG A 21 -1.36 16.99 -7.26
C ARG A 21 -2.21 16.04 -6.41
N MET A 22 -3.50 16.35 -6.24
CA MET A 22 -4.41 15.52 -5.45
C MET A 22 -5.10 14.42 -6.26
N TRP A 23 -5.06 14.44 -7.59
CA TRP A 23 -5.87 13.52 -8.40
C TRP A 23 -5.21 12.96 -9.66
N ALA A 24 -4.26 13.68 -10.26
CA ALA A 24 -3.60 13.22 -11.48
C ALA A 24 -2.50 12.20 -11.15
N THR A 25 -2.56 11.02 -11.76
CA THR A 25 -1.60 9.93 -11.53
C THR A 25 -0.14 10.34 -11.73
N ALA A 26 0.14 11.21 -12.70
CA ALA A 26 1.48 11.74 -12.95
C ALA A 26 2.06 12.53 -11.76
N HIS A 27 1.20 13.09 -10.90
CA HIS A 27 1.60 13.86 -9.73
C HIS A 27 1.42 13.09 -8.40
N ILE A 28 0.73 11.95 -8.43
CA ILE A 28 0.56 11.07 -7.27
C ILE A 28 1.83 10.26 -6.98
N ARG A 29 2.59 9.90 -8.02
CA ARG A 29 3.84 9.14 -7.90
C ARG A 29 4.85 9.88 -7.03
N GLY A 30 5.46 9.16 -6.08
CA GLY A 30 6.43 9.71 -5.12
C GLY A 30 5.80 10.30 -3.86
N ASN A 31 4.47 10.30 -3.74
CA ASN A 31 3.75 10.72 -2.54
C ASN A 31 3.02 9.52 -1.91
N LEU A 32 3.10 9.39 -0.59
CA LEU A 32 2.53 8.24 0.12
C LEU A 32 1.00 8.33 0.18
N PHE A 33 0.34 7.51 -0.62
CA PHE A 33 -1.13 7.33 -0.57
C PHE A 33 -1.53 5.92 -0.12
N GLY A 34 -0.57 5.06 0.23
CA GLY A 34 -0.86 3.70 0.73
C GLY A 34 -1.67 2.84 -0.25
N GLY A 35 -1.53 3.09 -1.56
CA GLY A 35 -2.29 2.41 -2.61
C GLY A 35 -3.70 2.94 -2.85
N PHE A 36 -4.17 3.95 -2.10
CA PHE A 36 -5.45 4.58 -2.35
C PHE A 36 -5.39 5.56 -3.53
N ARG A 37 -6.38 5.48 -4.42
CA ARG A 37 -6.66 6.51 -5.44
C ARG A 37 -7.80 7.40 -4.94
N THR A 38 -7.97 8.56 -5.57
CA THR A 38 -8.89 9.64 -5.11
C THR A 38 -10.28 9.20 -4.70
N THR A 39 -10.85 8.18 -5.34
CA THR A 39 -12.21 7.68 -5.07
C THR A 39 -12.26 6.30 -4.43
N SER A 40 -11.13 5.59 -4.29
CA SER A 40 -11.13 4.17 -3.92
C SER A 40 -11.66 3.92 -2.51
N ARG A 41 -11.49 4.88 -1.58
CA ARG A 41 -12.09 4.81 -0.23
C ARG A 41 -13.62 4.90 -0.27
N CYS A 42 -14.15 5.83 -1.07
CA CYS A 42 -15.60 6.00 -1.23
C CYS A 42 -16.21 4.80 -1.96
N GLU A 43 -15.55 4.30 -2.99
CA GLU A 43 -15.97 3.10 -3.73
C GLU A 43 -15.98 1.85 -2.82
N GLY A 44 -14.95 1.67 -2.00
CA GLY A 44 -14.87 0.57 -1.03
C GLY A 44 -15.97 0.65 0.04
N LEU A 45 -16.16 1.84 0.63
CA LEU A 45 -17.24 2.08 1.59
C LEU A 45 -18.61 1.84 0.95
N HIS A 46 -18.83 2.36 -0.26
CA HIS A 46 -20.09 2.20 -0.99
C HIS A 46 -20.37 0.74 -1.34
N SER A 47 -19.37 0.00 -1.81
CA SER A 47 -19.46 -1.44 -2.08
C SER A 47 -19.82 -2.24 -0.81
N MET A 48 -19.29 -1.83 0.34
CA MET A 48 -19.63 -2.45 1.60
C MET A 48 -21.05 -2.12 2.05
N LEU A 49 -21.43 -0.83 2.01
CA LEU A 49 -22.76 -0.35 2.37
C LEU A 49 -23.85 -0.99 1.51
N GLY A 50 -23.59 -1.19 0.22
CA GLY A 50 -24.51 -1.86 -0.70
C GLY A 50 -24.87 -3.31 -0.30
N LYS A 51 -24.10 -3.94 0.62
CA LYS A 51 -24.43 -5.27 1.17
C LYS A 51 -25.47 -5.22 2.29
N PHE A 52 -25.68 -4.04 2.87
CA PHE A 52 -26.55 -3.82 4.03
C PHE A 52 -27.77 -2.96 3.69
N VAL A 53 -27.62 -2.03 2.75
CA VAL A 53 -28.64 -1.03 2.42
C VAL A 53 -29.34 -1.40 1.12
N GLN A 54 -30.67 -1.40 1.14
CA GLN A 54 -31.52 -1.61 -0.03
C GLN A 54 -32.37 -0.36 -0.27
N SER A 55 -32.80 -0.14 -1.52
CA SER A 55 -33.59 1.04 -1.92
C SER A 55 -34.91 1.20 -1.16
N ARG A 56 -35.43 0.11 -0.59
CA ARG A 56 -36.69 0.08 0.20
C ARG A 56 -36.54 0.47 1.66
N HIS A 57 -35.32 0.68 2.17
CA HIS A 57 -35.11 1.07 3.58
C HIS A 57 -35.48 2.55 3.78
N ASN A 58 -36.24 2.84 4.85
CA ASN A 58 -36.43 4.21 5.31
C ASN A 58 -35.20 4.69 6.11
N LEU A 59 -35.19 5.96 6.51
CA LEU A 59 -34.05 6.56 7.23
C LEU A 59 -33.72 5.85 8.56
N ARG A 60 -34.72 5.39 9.30
CA ARG A 60 -34.50 4.67 10.56
C ARG A 60 -33.81 3.33 10.29
N ASP A 61 -34.30 2.58 9.31
CA ASP A 61 -33.74 1.28 8.92
C ASP A 61 -32.32 1.46 8.36
N PHE A 62 -32.08 2.53 7.60
CA PHE A 62 -30.76 2.88 7.10
C PHE A 62 -29.76 3.06 8.24
N VAL A 63 -30.10 3.84 9.29
CA VAL A 63 -29.19 4.07 10.42
C VAL A 63 -28.86 2.75 11.12
N GLU A 64 -29.85 1.88 11.31
CA GLU A 64 -29.60 0.56 11.92
C GLU A 64 -28.66 -0.31 11.05
N GLN A 65 -28.91 -0.39 9.75
CA GLN A 65 -28.06 -1.14 8.82
C GLN A 65 -26.66 -0.55 8.70
N PHE A 66 -26.53 0.77 8.74
CA PHE A 66 -25.26 1.48 8.75
C PHE A 66 -24.42 1.14 9.99
N MET A 67 -25.03 1.12 11.17
CA MET A 67 -24.35 0.74 12.41
C MET A 67 -23.93 -0.74 12.40
N ARG A 68 -24.75 -1.64 11.83
CA ARG A 68 -24.38 -3.05 11.61
C ARG A 68 -23.18 -3.19 10.66
N CYS A 69 -23.17 -2.41 9.57
CA CYS A 69 -22.05 -2.35 8.63
C CYS A 69 -20.74 -1.94 9.36
N ILE A 70 -20.76 -0.87 10.15
CA ILE A 70 -19.60 -0.44 10.96
C ILE A 70 -19.16 -1.52 11.94
N SER A 71 -20.10 -2.16 12.63
CA SER A 71 -19.78 -3.25 13.56
C SER A 71 -19.06 -4.41 12.86
N GLN A 72 -19.52 -4.78 11.66
CA GLN A 72 -18.84 -5.80 10.85
C GLN A 72 -17.44 -5.35 10.42
N MET A 73 -17.24 -4.07 10.05
CA MET A 73 -15.91 -3.54 9.73
C MET A 73 -14.94 -3.70 10.89
N ARG A 74 -15.35 -3.25 12.08
CA ARG A 74 -14.53 -3.32 13.30
C ARG A 74 -14.24 -4.76 13.69
N SER A 75 -15.23 -5.64 13.61
CA SER A 75 -15.02 -7.07 13.88
C SER A 75 -14.01 -7.71 12.92
N ARG A 76 -14.02 -7.33 11.63
CA ARG A 76 -13.04 -7.79 10.65
C ARG A 76 -11.63 -7.26 10.92
N GLU A 77 -11.52 -6.01 11.36
CA GLU A 77 -10.25 -5.39 11.75
C GLU A 77 -9.63 -6.16 12.93
N VAL A 78 -10.38 -6.36 14.02
CA VAL A 78 -9.95 -7.15 15.17
C VAL A 78 -9.53 -8.57 14.77
N HIS A 79 -10.29 -9.22 13.89
CA HIS A 79 -9.93 -10.55 13.38
C HIS A 79 -8.62 -10.53 12.58
N SER A 80 -8.42 -9.51 11.75
CA SER A 80 -7.18 -9.32 10.98
C SER A 80 -5.98 -9.09 11.91
N ASP A 81 -6.14 -8.30 12.97
CA ASP A 81 -5.08 -8.05 13.96
C ASP A 81 -4.70 -9.33 14.70
N LEU A 82 -5.70 -10.10 15.14
CA LEU A 82 -5.48 -11.40 15.75
C LEU A 82 -4.72 -12.34 14.80
N LEU A 83 -5.13 -12.42 13.53
CA LEU A 83 -4.43 -13.24 12.54
C LEU A 83 -3.01 -12.73 12.23
N SER A 84 -2.71 -11.47 12.49
CA SER A 84 -1.36 -10.92 12.33
C SER A 84 -0.42 -11.37 13.46
N VAL A 85 -0.96 -11.61 14.65
CA VAL A 85 -0.24 -12.13 15.81
C VAL A 85 -0.19 -13.67 15.80
N VAL A 86 -1.28 -14.31 15.37
CA VAL A 86 -1.45 -15.76 15.47
C VAL A 86 -1.15 -16.46 14.14
N GLY A 87 -0.31 -17.49 14.23
CA GLY A 87 0.03 -18.37 13.12
C GLY A 87 1.18 -17.78 12.28
N GLU A 88 2.34 -18.41 12.39
CA GLU A 88 3.50 -18.06 11.58
C GLU A 88 3.27 -18.47 10.11
N PRO A 89 3.54 -17.58 9.14
CA PRO A 89 3.47 -17.95 7.74
C PRO A 89 4.45 -19.08 7.43
N VAL A 90 4.00 -20.06 6.64
CA VAL A 90 4.90 -21.06 6.07
C VAL A 90 5.79 -20.37 5.05
N LEU A 91 7.11 -20.45 5.25
CA LEU A 91 8.10 -19.91 4.34
C LEU A 91 8.11 -20.74 3.05
N GLN A 92 8.05 -20.07 1.91
CA GLN A 92 7.93 -20.73 0.61
C GLN A 92 9.01 -20.29 -0.38
N SER A 93 9.69 -19.18 -0.11
CA SER A 93 10.73 -18.67 -1.00
C SER A 93 12.10 -19.31 -0.69
N PRO A 94 13.02 -19.32 -1.67
CA PRO A 94 14.41 -19.74 -1.43
C PRO A 94 15.16 -18.85 -0.42
N PHE A 95 14.68 -17.63 -0.18
CA PHE A 95 15.31 -16.64 0.70
C PHE A 95 14.67 -16.69 2.09
N HIS A 96 14.80 -17.83 2.76
CA HIS A 96 14.08 -18.13 3.99
C HIS A 96 14.32 -17.10 5.11
N ASP A 97 15.55 -16.62 5.30
CA ASP A 97 15.86 -15.67 6.37
C ASP A 97 15.23 -14.31 6.12
N LEU A 98 15.36 -13.78 4.89
CA LEU A 98 14.75 -12.51 4.50
C LEU A 98 13.21 -12.58 4.56
N GLU A 99 12.63 -13.69 4.08
CA GLU A 99 11.18 -13.94 4.17
C GLU A 99 10.72 -13.99 5.63
N ARG A 100 11.47 -14.69 6.50
CA ARG A 100 11.18 -14.78 7.93
C ARG A 100 11.28 -13.42 8.62
N SER A 101 12.31 -12.64 8.32
CA SER A 101 12.50 -11.29 8.86
C SER A 101 11.33 -10.38 8.46
N ALA A 102 10.93 -10.41 7.19
CA ALA A 102 9.75 -9.70 6.69
C ALA A 102 8.45 -10.15 7.38
N ALA A 103 8.24 -11.46 7.56
CA ALA A 103 7.07 -12.01 8.24
C ALA A 103 6.95 -11.58 9.71
N LYS A 104 8.10 -11.38 10.37
CA LYS A 104 8.15 -10.91 11.76
C LYS A 104 7.88 -9.41 11.89
N LYS A 105 8.36 -8.59 10.96
CA LYS A 105 8.24 -7.12 11.05
C LYS A 105 6.94 -6.58 10.45
N LEU A 106 6.50 -7.11 9.30
CA LEU A 106 5.34 -6.62 8.56
C LEU A 106 4.04 -7.26 9.07
N THR A 107 2.92 -6.51 9.04
CA THR A 107 1.60 -7.10 9.27
C THR A 107 1.31 -8.19 8.25
N ARG A 108 0.48 -9.17 8.62
CA ARG A 108 0.23 -10.35 7.78
C ARG A 108 -0.27 -10.00 6.37
N ALA A 109 -1.14 -9.01 6.25
CA ALA A 109 -1.62 -8.53 4.94
C ALA A 109 -0.48 -7.97 4.08
N ILE A 110 0.43 -7.19 4.68
CA ILE A 110 1.55 -6.58 3.96
C ILE A 110 2.62 -7.61 3.61
N PHE A 111 2.89 -8.57 4.51
CA PHE A 111 3.76 -9.70 4.23
C PHE A 111 3.31 -10.47 2.97
N PHE A 112 2.00 -10.74 2.83
CA PHE A 112 1.50 -11.42 1.63
C PHE A 112 1.58 -10.58 0.35
N ASN A 113 1.65 -9.24 0.44
CA ASN A 113 1.97 -8.37 -0.69
C ASN A 113 3.46 -8.40 -1.05
N PHE A 114 4.33 -8.52 -0.03
CA PHE A 114 5.78 -8.57 -0.17
C PHE A 114 6.27 -9.92 -0.74
N ARG A 115 5.72 -11.04 -0.26
CA ARG A 115 6.19 -12.39 -0.62
C ARG A 115 6.25 -12.67 -2.13
N PRO A 116 5.25 -12.29 -2.96
CA PRO A 116 5.35 -12.43 -4.42
C PRO A 116 6.54 -11.69 -5.04
N MET A 117 7.02 -10.60 -4.42
CA MET A 117 8.18 -9.85 -4.88
C MET A 117 9.48 -10.64 -4.69
N LEU A 118 9.60 -11.39 -3.58
CA LEU A 118 10.72 -12.31 -3.36
C LEU A 118 10.79 -13.40 -4.44
N PHE A 119 9.65 -13.97 -4.82
CA PHE A 119 9.61 -14.95 -5.92
C PHE A 119 9.97 -14.35 -7.27
N ARG A 120 9.56 -13.10 -7.52
CA ARG A 120 9.92 -12.38 -8.75
C ARG A 120 11.38 -11.95 -8.77
N ALA A 121 12.00 -11.70 -7.63
CA ALA A 121 13.45 -11.46 -7.55
C ALA A 121 14.26 -12.61 -8.17
N CYS A 122 13.79 -13.86 -8.05
CA CYS A 122 14.42 -15.02 -8.69
C CYS A 122 14.30 -15.04 -10.22
N THR A 123 13.34 -14.31 -10.81
CA THR A 123 12.94 -14.44 -12.22
C THR A 123 13.01 -13.14 -13.01
N LEU A 124 13.37 -12.03 -12.37
CA LEU A 124 13.47 -10.71 -12.99
C LEU A 124 14.55 -10.70 -14.09
N LYS A 125 14.11 -10.88 -15.34
CA LYS A 125 14.84 -10.37 -16.50
C LYS A 125 14.63 -8.86 -16.53
N LEU A 126 15.72 -8.09 -16.36
CA LEU A 126 15.72 -6.63 -16.45
C LEU A 126 15.30 -6.19 -17.86
N MET A 127 13.99 -6.04 -18.10
CA MET A 127 13.43 -5.55 -19.37
C MET A 127 13.27 -4.02 -19.39
N ARG A 128 13.52 -3.36 -18.24
CA ARG A 128 13.50 -1.90 -18.07
C ARG A 128 14.62 -1.49 -17.13
N GLU A 129 15.33 -0.43 -17.48
CA GLU A 129 16.39 0.17 -16.66
C GLU A 129 15.73 0.90 -15.47
N TRP A 130 15.78 0.27 -14.29
CA TRP A 130 15.42 0.90 -13.03
C TRP A 130 16.67 1.06 -12.19
N GLU A 131 16.96 2.29 -11.80
CA GLU A 131 18.02 2.59 -10.86
C GLU A 131 17.54 2.35 -9.43
N VAL A 132 18.33 1.61 -8.66
CA VAL A 132 18.17 1.41 -7.21
C VAL A 132 19.45 1.91 -6.54
N SER A 133 19.31 2.86 -5.61
CA SER A 133 20.41 3.39 -4.81
C SER A 133 20.32 2.80 -3.40
N HIS A 134 21.42 2.25 -2.90
CA HIS A 134 21.58 1.83 -1.50
C HIS A 134 22.48 2.83 -0.78
N TYR A 135 21.99 3.33 0.36
CA TYR A 135 22.69 4.27 1.22
C TYR A 135 23.13 3.50 2.47
N ALA A 136 24.41 3.13 2.52
CA ALA A 136 24.95 2.24 3.55
C ALA A 136 24.99 2.85 4.95
N ASP A 137 25.05 4.18 5.05
CA ASP A 137 25.10 4.96 6.29
C ASP A 137 23.87 4.74 7.17
N ASN A 138 22.69 4.62 6.56
CA ASN A 138 21.41 4.42 7.25
C ASN A 138 20.67 3.17 6.77
N ASN A 139 21.33 2.33 5.98
CA ASN A 139 20.78 1.14 5.35
C ASN A 139 19.43 1.42 4.64
N SER A 140 19.35 2.54 3.92
CA SER A 140 18.15 2.95 3.18
C SER A 140 18.25 2.67 1.69
N PHE A 141 17.09 2.51 1.06
CA PHE A 141 16.99 2.16 -0.35
C PHE A 141 16.05 3.12 -1.05
N LYS A 142 16.46 3.60 -2.22
CA LYS A 142 15.60 4.36 -3.11
C LYS A 142 15.56 3.67 -4.46
N CYS A 143 14.38 3.68 -5.08
CA CYS A 143 14.22 3.18 -6.42
C CYS A 143 13.55 4.23 -7.29
N SER A 144 14.10 4.45 -8.47
CA SER A 144 13.53 5.34 -9.49
C SER A 144 12.06 5.02 -9.83
N CYS A 145 11.54 3.82 -9.53
CA CYS A 145 10.12 3.48 -9.67
C CYS A 145 9.19 4.24 -8.71
N LEU A 146 9.70 4.76 -7.59
CA LEU A 146 8.97 5.50 -6.56
C LEU A 146 7.84 4.71 -5.87
N ARG A 147 7.85 3.38 -5.96
CA ARG A 147 6.78 2.54 -5.41
C ARG A 147 6.85 2.47 -3.88
N MET A 148 8.04 2.50 -3.29
CA MET A 148 8.20 2.58 -1.83
C MET A 148 7.60 3.90 -1.31
N GLU A 149 7.89 5.01 -1.99
CA GLU A 149 7.40 6.34 -1.66
C GLU A 149 5.89 6.46 -1.87
N SER A 150 5.35 5.75 -2.87
CA SER A 150 3.92 5.83 -3.20
C SER A 150 3.03 4.90 -2.37
N LEU A 151 3.51 3.68 -2.09
CA LEU A 151 2.74 2.62 -1.42
C LEU A 151 3.22 2.33 0.01
N GLY A 152 4.47 2.66 0.32
CA GLY A 152 5.12 2.31 1.58
C GLY A 152 5.58 0.86 1.68
N ILE A 153 5.58 0.12 0.58
CA ILE A 153 6.01 -1.29 0.52
C ILE A 153 7.14 -1.37 -0.51
N PRO A 154 8.24 -2.12 -0.23
CA PRO A 154 9.33 -2.31 -1.17
C PRO A 154 8.83 -2.73 -2.55
N CYS A 155 9.53 -2.30 -3.60
CA CYS A 155 9.24 -2.77 -4.95
C CYS A 155 10.06 -4.01 -5.29
N ASP A 156 9.66 -4.70 -6.35
CA ASP A 156 10.39 -5.84 -6.89
C ASP A 156 11.87 -5.52 -7.17
N HIS A 157 12.20 -4.29 -7.56
CA HIS A 157 13.59 -3.88 -7.82
C HIS A 157 14.41 -3.75 -6.54
N ILE A 158 13.84 -3.15 -5.48
CA ILE A 158 14.51 -3.07 -4.17
C ILE A 158 14.69 -4.48 -3.63
N VAL A 159 13.66 -5.33 -3.70
CA VAL A 159 13.73 -6.72 -3.23
C VAL A 159 14.78 -7.53 -3.99
N ALA A 160 14.91 -7.33 -5.30
CA ALA A 160 15.97 -7.94 -6.10
C ALA A 160 17.38 -7.51 -5.63
N VAL A 161 17.56 -6.24 -5.26
CA VAL A 161 18.82 -5.76 -4.69
C VAL A 161 19.08 -6.34 -3.31
N LEU A 162 18.09 -6.43 -2.41
CA LEU A 162 18.24 -7.09 -1.11
C LEU A 162 18.72 -8.53 -1.26
N VAL A 163 18.14 -9.26 -2.23
CA VAL A 163 18.55 -10.63 -2.57
C VAL A 163 19.96 -10.69 -3.12
N HIS A 164 20.33 -9.78 -4.03
CA HIS A 164 21.67 -9.73 -4.63
C HIS A 164 22.76 -9.40 -3.61
N LEU A 165 22.43 -8.57 -2.61
CA LEU A 165 23.31 -8.24 -1.50
C LEU A 165 23.28 -9.30 -0.37
N GLU A 166 22.61 -10.43 -0.59
CA GLU A 166 22.49 -11.55 0.35
C GLU A 166 21.99 -11.12 1.75
N MET A 167 21.09 -10.12 1.80
CA MET A 167 20.56 -9.64 3.07
C MET A 167 19.61 -10.67 3.70
N THR A 168 19.87 -11.02 4.96
CA THR A 168 19.03 -11.94 5.75
C THR A 168 17.90 -11.23 6.48
N ASP A 169 18.00 -9.92 6.66
CA ASP A 169 17.03 -9.12 7.38
C ASP A 169 16.45 -8.00 6.52
N ILE A 170 15.15 -7.78 6.63
CA ILE A 170 14.53 -6.62 5.98
C ILE A 170 14.98 -5.35 6.71
N PRO A 171 15.56 -4.36 6.00
CA PRO A 171 15.94 -3.07 6.57
C PRO A 171 14.76 -2.35 7.22
N ASP A 172 14.98 -1.73 8.38
CA ASP A 172 13.92 -0.96 9.06
C ASP A 172 13.47 0.26 8.24
N SER A 173 14.36 0.81 7.42
CA SER A 173 14.05 1.86 6.43
C SER A 173 12.98 1.46 5.41
N LEU A 174 12.74 0.15 5.24
CA LEU A 174 11.76 -0.44 4.35
C LEU A 174 10.48 -0.91 5.06
N VAL A 175 10.39 -0.71 6.38
CA VAL A 175 9.25 -1.09 7.21
C VAL A 175 8.64 0.18 7.81
N LEU A 176 7.56 0.69 7.20
CA LEU A 176 6.83 1.83 7.77
C LEU A 176 6.00 1.40 8.99
N ASP A 177 5.88 2.27 9.99
CA ASP A 177 5.07 2.05 11.21
C ASP A 177 3.67 1.53 10.90
N ARG A 178 3.00 2.16 9.93
CA ARG A 178 1.66 1.78 9.44
C ARG A 178 1.55 0.31 9.03
N TRP A 179 2.64 -0.26 8.51
CA TRP A 179 2.72 -1.62 7.99
C TRP A 179 3.42 -2.59 8.94
N SER A 180 3.88 -2.09 10.08
CA SER A 180 4.58 -2.88 11.10
C SER A 180 3.60 -3.57 12.06
N LYS A 181 4.00 -4.71 12.61
CA LYS A 181 3.24 -5.39 13.68
C LYS A 181 3.31 -4.68 15.04
N SER A 182 4.31 -3.82 15.25
CA SER A 182 4.63 -3.22 16.55
C SER A 182 3.66 -2.13 17.02
N VAL A 183 2.79 -1.61 16.15
CA VAL A 183 1.90 -0.48 16.48
C VAL A 183 0.52 -0.93 17.01
N GLY A 184 0.16 -2.21 16.89
CA GLY A 184 -1.18 -2.73 17.23
C GLY A 184 -1.38 -3.27 18.65
N ILE A 185 -0.41 -3.11 19.55
CA ILE A 185 -0.52 -3.60 20.95
C ILE A 185 -0.42 -2.40 21.90
N GLN A 186 -1.53 -1.67 22.07
CA GLN A 186 -1.79 -0.82 23.24
C GLN A 186 -3.24 -1.00 23.68
#